data_AF-A0A7H9AX10-F1
#
_entry.id   AF-A0A7H9AX10-F1
#
_cell.length_a   1.000
_cell.length_b   1.000
_cell.length_c   1.000
_cell.angle_alpha   90.00
_cell.angle_beta   90.00
_cell.angle_gamma   90.00
#
_symmetry.space_group_name_H-M   'P 1'
#
loop_
_entity.id
_entity.type
_entity.pdbx_description
1 polymer ?
#
loop_
_entity_poly.entity_id
_entity_poly.type
_entity_poly.pdbx_seq_one_letter_code
_entity_poly.pdbx_strand_id
1 'polypeptide(L)' 'MSRKLTLDEAIPKAIGTLSFDENNQLIESTGCGKDRVDDIIEISQMELDKEGYGVISESDVIINVFKKAGKTVVVYTPNK' A
#
# COMPACT_ATOMS: atom_id res chain seq x y z
N MET A 1 12.81 -14.68 5.24
CA MET A 1 11.97 -14.91 4.05
C MET A 1 10.62 -14.27 4.35
N SER A 2 10.47 -12.97 4.08
CA SER A 2 9.21 -12.26 4.33
C SER A 2 8.17 -12.79 3.34
N ARG A 3 7.09 -13.38 3.85
CA ARG A 3 6.03 -13.96 3.02
C ARG A 3 5.33 -12.82 2.28
N LYS A 4 5.39 -12.84 0.95
CA LYS A 4 4.65 -11.92 0.10
C LYS A 4 3.15 -12.14 0.30
N LEU A 5 2.44 -11.09 0.70
CA LEU A 5 0.98 -11.10 0.77
C LEU A 5 0.42 -10.80 -0.62
N THR A 6 -0.66 -11.48 -0.99
CA THR A 6 -1.46 -11.11 -2.16
C THR A 6 -2.53 -10.08 -1.77
N LEU A 7 -3.05 -9.34 -2.75
CA LEU A 7 -4.16 -8.39 -2.51
C LEU A 7 -5.38 -9.10 -1.88
N ASP A 8 -5.71 -10.30 -2.35
CA ASP A 8 -6.84 -11.09 -1.84
C ASP A 8 -6.66 -11.48 -0.36
N GLU A 9 -5.43 -11.77 0.06
CA GLU A 9 -5.11 -12.04 1.47
C GLU A 9 -5.04 -10.75 2.33
N ALA A 10 -4.73 -9.60 1.72
CA ALA A 10 -4.52 -8.33 2.41
C ALA A 10 -5.82 -7.55 2.65
N ILE A 11 -6.72 -7.49 1.66
CA ILE A 11 -7.97 -6.72 1.71
C ILE A 11 -8.86 -7.10 2.92
N PRO A 12 -9.07 -8.39 3.26
CA PRO A 12 -9.89 -8.77 4.43
C PRO A 12 -9.32 -8.30 5.77
N LYS A 13 -8.02 -7.99 5.83
CA LYS A 13 -7.32 -7.51 7.03
C LYS A 13 -7.12 -6.00 7.02
N ALA A 14 -7.59 -5.32 5.96
CA ALA A 14 -7.34 -3.91 5.76
C ALA A 14 -8.09 -3.07 6.79
N ILE A 15 -7.36 -2.18 7.45
CA ILE A 15 -7.92 -1.08 8.25
C ILE A 15 -8.01 0.22 7.44
N GLY A 16 -7.48 0.21 6.22
CA GLY A 16 -7.61 1.27 5.23
C GLY A 16 -6.93 0.91 3.92
N THR A 17 -7.28 1.65 2.87
CA THR A 17 -6.64 1.55 1.56
C THR A 17 -6.34 2.93 1.00
N LEU A 18 -5.34 3.00 0.14
CA LEU A 18 -4.96 4.20 -0.59
C LEU A 18 -4.56 3.80 -2.01
N SER A 19 -5.16 4.41 -3.02
CA SER A 19 -4.89 4.11 -4.42
C SER A 19 -4.54 5.38 -5.16
N PHE A 20 -3.50 5.33 -5.99
CA PHE A 20 -3.04 6.46 -6.78
C PHE A 20 -2.47 6.02 -8.14
N ASP A 21 -2.41 6.96 -9.08
CA ASP A 21 -1.89 6.72 -10.44
C ASP A 21 -0.38 7.01 -10.57
N GLU A 22 0.17 6.81 -11.76
CA GLU A 22 1.58 7.04 -12.08
C GLU A 22 2.04 8.51 -11.96
N ASN A 23 1.10 9.44 -11.92
CA ASN A 23 1.35 10.87 -11.71
C ASN A 23 1.21 11.27 -10.23
N ASN A 24 1.20 10.28 -9.34
CA ASN A 24 0.99 10.45 -7.90
C ASN A 24 -0.34 11.15 -7.58
N GLN A 25 -1.35 11.03 -8.46
CA GLN A 25 -2.68 11.56 -8.20
C GLN A 25 -3.50 10.53 -7.42
N LEU A 26 -4.07 10.97 -6.31
CA LEU A 26 -4.99 10.17 -5.52
C LEU A 26 -6.22 9.77 -6.37
N ILE A 27 -6.49 8.47 -6.42
CA ILE A 27 -7.70 7.90 -7.03
C ILE A 27 -8.75 7.66 -5.94
N GLU A 28 -8.38 6.98 -4.86
CA GLU A 28 -9.29 6.60 -3.78
C GLU A 28 -8.55 6.44 -2.44
N SER A 29 -9.21 6.77 -1.33
CA SER A 29 -8.74 6.46 0.02
C SER A 29 -9.87 6.02 0.94
N THR A 30 -9.59 5.01 1.77
CA THR A 30 -10.55 4.44 2.74
C THR A 30 -9.88 4.17 4.08
N GLY A 31 -10.68 4.11 5.16
CA GLY A 31 -10.18 3.86 6.52
C GLY A 31 -9.05 4.81 6.90
N CYS A 32 -7.98 4.28 7.50
CA CYS A 32 -6.80 5.07 7.88
C CYS A 32 -6.00 5.64 6.68
N GLY A 33 -6.27 5.19 5.45
CA GLY A 33 -5.65 5.72 4.24
C GLY A 33 -6.07 7.17 3.94
N LYS A 34 -7.20 7.64 4.49
CA LYS A 34 -7.67 9.02 4.34
C LYS A 34 -6.76 10.03 5.02
N ASP A 35 -6.16 9.64 6.14
CA ASP A 35 -5.25 10.47 6.94
C ASP A 35 -3.78 10.30 6.50
N ARG A 36 -3.53 9.48 5.47
CA ARG A 36 -2.20 9.05 5.02
C ARG A 36 -1.96 9.30 3.54
N VAL A 37 -2.63 10.30 2.97
CA VAL A 37 -2.45 10.66 1.55
C VAL A 37 -1.01 11.12 1.27
N ASP A 38 -0.32 11.71 2.25
CA ASP A 38 1.08 12.08 2.14
C ASP A 38 2.03 10.87 1.93
N ASP A 39 1.61 9.65 2.31
CA ASP A 39 2.37 8.42 2.06
C ASP A 39 2.59 8.19 0.54
N ILE A 40 1.75 8.77 -0.34
CA ILE A 40 1.90 8.63 -1.80
C ILE A 40 3.31 9.01 -2.26
N ILE A 41 3.87 10.11 -1.73
CA ILE A 41 5.17 10.60 -2.18
C ILE A 41 6.27 9.60 -1.83
N GLU A 42 6.28 9.11 -0.59
CA GLU A 42 7.25 8.12 -0.14
C GLU A 42 7.10 6.79 -0.90
N ILE A 43 5.86 6.28 -1.01
CA ILE A 43 5.56 5.01 -1.68
C ILE A 43 5.90 5.08 -3.18
N SER A 44 5.70 6.24 -3.83
CA SER A 44 6.02 6.41 -5.26
C SER A 44 7.51 6.29 -5.56
N GLN A 45 8.37 6.57 -4.58
CA GLN A 45 9.82 6.53 -4.69
C GLN A 45 10.41 5.20 -4.17
N MET A 46 9.59 4.36 -3.55
CA MET A 46 10.00 3.08 -3.01
C MET A 46 10.44 2.10 -4.11
N GLU A 47 11.52 1.36 -3.85
CA GLU A 47 11.88 0.22 -4.68
C GLU A 47 10.95 -0.96 -4.39
N LEU A 48 10.30 -1.46 -5.45
CA LEU A 48 9.44 -2.63 -5.40
C LEU A 48 10.17 -3.83 -6.01
N ASP A 49 9.79 -5.03 -5.60
CA ASP A 49 10.25 -6.25 -6.25
C ASP A 49 9.77 -6.32 -7.73
N LYS A 50 10.34 -7.25 -8.51
CA LYS A 50 10.02 -7.50 -9.93
C LYS A 50 8.53 -7.66 -10.23
N GLU A 51 7.75 -8.08 -9.24
CA GLU A 51 6.30 -8.24 -9.37
C GLU A 51 5.50 -7.00 -8.93
N GLY A 52 6.16 -5.88 -8.64
CA GLY A 52 5.53 -4.63 -8.21
C GLY A 52 5.02 -4.67 -6.77
N TYR A 53 5.66 -5.45 -5.89
CA TYR A 53 5.27 -5.57 -4.48
C TYR A 53 6.33 -4.97 -3.56
N GLY A 54 5.86 -4.29 -2.50
CA GLY A 54 6.69 -3.75 -1.43
C GLY A 54 5.95 -3.81 -0.10
N VAL A 55 6.70 -3.75 0.99
CA VAL A 55 6.14 -3.69 2.34
C VAL A 55 6.93 -2.72 3.21
N ILE A 56 6.21 -1.88 3.95
CA ILE A 56 6.76 -1.02 5.00
C ILE A 56 6.13 -1.48 6.31
N SER A 57 6.95 -1.66 7.35
CA SER A 57 6.49 -2.12 8.66
C SER A 57 6.74 -1.02 9.68
N GLU A 58 5.66 -0.37 10.11
CA GLU A 58 5.64 0.62 11.17
C GLU A 58 5.25 -0.03 12.50
N SER A 59 5.34 0.69 13.62
CA SER A 59 5.08 0.11 14.95
C SER A 59 3.66 -0.47 15.12
N ASP A 60 2.64 0.13 14.49
CA ASP A 60 1.23 -0.27 14.65
C ASP A 60 0.56 -0.73 13.33
N VAL A 61 1.21 -0.49 12.18
CA VAL A 61 0.65 -0.77 10.86
C VAL A 61 1.68 -1.39 9.92
N ILE A 62 1.24 -2.35 9.13
CA ILE A 62 1.96 -2.91 7.99
C ILE A 62 1.33 -2.34 6.73
N ILE A 63 2.14 -1.69 5.90
CA ILE A 63 1.75 -1.03 4.67
C ILE A 63 2.17 -1.93 3.52
N ASN A 64 1.20 -2.58 2.88
CA ASN A 64 1.43 -3.45 1.74
C ASN A 64 1.21 -2.68 0.45
N VAL A 65 2.22 -2.61 -0.41
CA VAL A 65 2.21 -1.82 -1.65
C VAL A 65 2.12 -2.77 -2.84
N PHE A 66 1.17 -2.51 -3.73
CA PHE A 66 0.93 -3.28 -4.94
C PHE A 66 0.87 -2.35 -6.15
N LYS A 67 1.84 -2.45 -7.05
CA LYS A 67 1.89 -1.69 -8.30
C LYS A 67 1.57 -2.59 -9.49
N LYS A 68 0.55 -2.22 -10.26
CA LYS A 68 0.15 -2.95 -11.47
C LYS A 68 -0.39 -1.98 -12.51
N ALA A 69 0.13 -2.06 -13.74
CA ALA A 69 -0.33 -1.29 -14.90
C ALA A 69 -0.43 0.23 -14.62
N GLY A 70 0.62 0.81 -14.02
CA GLY A 70 0.68 2.26 -13.75
C GLY A 70 -0.16 2.73 -12.55
N LYS A 71 -0.85 1.83 -11.86
CA LYS A 71 -1.60 2.15 -10.63
C LYS A 71 -0.96 1.49 -9.43
N THR A 72 -0.98 2.21 -8.31
CA THR A 72 -0.52 1.71 -7.01
C THR A 72 -1.71 1.58 -6.08
N VAL A 73 -1.84 0.43 -5.45
CA VAL A 73 -2.80 0.16 -4.38
C VAL A 73 -2.02 -0.15 -3.12
N VAL A 74 -2.34 0.56 -2.06
CA VAL A 74 -1.74 0.44 -0.74
C VAL A 74 -2.79 -0.10 0.20
N VAL A 75 -2.45 -1.14 0.93
CA VAL A 75 -3.32 -1.78 1.90
C VAL A 75 -2.66 -1.69 3.27
N TYR A 76 -3.31 -0.95 4.16
CA TYR A 76 -2.90 -0.80 5.55
C TYR A 76 -3.52 -1.92 6.37
N THR A 77 -2.70 -2.74 7.01
CA THR A 77 -3.14 -3.82 7.91
C THR A 77 -2.52 -3.60 9.29
N PRO A 78 -3.19 -3.94 10.39
CA PRO A 78 -2.63 -3.76 11.73
C PRO A 78 -1.35 -4.61 11.92
N ASN A 79 -0.34 -4.05 12.57
CA ASN A 79 0.86 -4.75 13.00
C ASN A 79 0.58 -5.39 14.37
N LYS A 80 -0.07 -6.56 14.37
CA LYS A 80 -0.45 -7.32 15.57
C LYS A 80 0.00 -8.77 15.48
#